data_AF-A0AAU3CJA0-F1
#
_entry.id   AF-A0AAU3CJA0-F1
#
_cell.length_a   1.000
_cell.length_b   1.000
_cell.length_c   1.000
_cell.angle_alpha   90.00
_cell.angle_beta   90.00
_cell.angle_gamma   90.00
#
_symmetry.space_group_name_H-M   'P 1'
#
loop_
_entity.id
_entity.type
_entity.pdbx_description
1 polymer ?
#
loop_
_entity_poly.entity_id
_entity_poly.type
_entity_poly.pdbx_seq_one_letter_code
_entity_poly.pdbx_strand_id
1 'polypeptide(L)'
;MKAVTWQGKRDVRVDTVPDPTIQEPTDAVIRITSSGLCGSDLHLYEVLTPFMTPGDILGHEPMGIVEEVGAAVPDLRVGDRVVVPFQIACGNCWMCLNALPTQCETTQVTGEGMGAALFGYTRLYGAVPGAQAEYLRVPQAQFGPIKVPEGPPDDRFVYLSDVLPTAWQAVAYADIPEGGSVAVLGLGPIGDMACRVAQVRGAGRVFGVDLVGDRLRRARARGVETYDLRSFDSEKELVAAIRDETDGRGPDAVIDAVGTEAHGSAAARMIQNASALLPRKLSGPLAERFSVDRLAALNTAIELVRRGGTLSLVGVYGGMADPLPMLTMFDKQLQIRMGQANVRRWADEILPYLTDEDPLGVDDFATHRVPLSDAPHAYEMFQHKQDGAVKVLMTP
;
A
#
# COMPACT_ATOMS: atom_id res chain seq x y z
N MET A 1 8.97 -25.84 0.08
CA MET A 1 7.67 -25.19 0.27
C MET A 1 7.11 -24.68 -1.06
N LYS A 2 5.81 -24.47 -1.14
CA LYS A 2 5.13 -23.75 -2.22
C LYS A 2 5.22 -22.24 -2.01
N ALA A 3 5.43 -21.51 -3.10
CA ALA A 3 5.50 -20.06 -3.10
C ALA A 3 5.04 -19.47 -4.44
N VAL A 4 4.45 -18.27 -4.40
CA VAL A 4 4.15 -17.48 -5.60
C VAL A 4 5.42 -16.83 -6.08
N THR A 5 5.84 -17.20 -7.29
CA THR A 5 7.04 -16.69 -7.93
C THR A 5 6.69 -15.88 -9.17
N TRP A 6 7.44 -14.81 -9.38
CA TRP A 6 7.37 -14.02 -10.60
C TRP A 6 8.13 -14.71 -11.72
N GLN A 7 7.53 -14.83 -12.91
CA GLN A 7 8.12 -15.52 -14.07
C GLN A 7 8.23 -14.60 -15.29
N GLY A 8 7.58 -13.44 -15.25
CA GLY A 8 7.54 -12.49 -16.34
C GLY A 8 6.43 -11.47 -16.12
N LYS A 9 6.37 -10.49 -17.04
CA LYS A 9 5.25 -9.55 -17.07
C LYS A 9 3.94 -10.32 -17.19
N ARG A 10 3.05 -10.13 -16.22
CA ARG A 10 1.78 -10.85 -16.09
C ARG A 10 1.89 -12.40 -16.03
N ASP A 11 2.99 -12.92 -15.55
CA ASP A 11 3.19 -14.37 -15.36
C ASP A 11 3.71 -14.60 -13.94
N VAL A 12 2.82 -15.07 -13.06
CA VAL A 12 3.16 -15.55 -11.72
C VAL A 12 2.73 -17.00 -11.61
N ARG A 13 3.49 -17.81 -10.87
CA ARG A 13 3.25 -19.24 -10.73
C ARG A 13 3.48 -19.70 -9.31
N VAL A 14 2.78 -20.76 -8.92
CA VAL A 14 3.01 -21.42 -7.63
C VAL A 14 4.04 -22.54 -7.83
N ASP A 15 5.28 -22.24 -7.48
CA ASP A 15 6.41 -23.15 -7.65
C ASP A 15 6.84 -23.78 -6.32
N THR A 16 7.56 -24.90 -6.40
CA THR A 16 8.23 -25.49 -5.23
C THR A 16 9.62 -24.88 -5.11
N VAL A 17 9.89 -24.23 -3.99
CA VAL A 17 11.19 -23.63 -3.63
C VAL A 17 11.75 -24.28 -2.36
N PRO A 18 13.05 -24.15 -2.06
CA PRO A 18 13.62 -24.62 -0.80
C PRO A 18 12.91 -24.01 0.42
N ASP A 19 12.82 -24.78 1.50
CA ASP A 19 12.28 -24.26 2.76
C ASP A 19 13.24 -23.19 3.33
N PRO A 20 12.71 -22.09 3.89
CA PRO A 20 13.53 -21.09 4.55
C PRO A 20 14.15 -21.68 5.82
N THR A 21 15.39 -21.30 6.10
CA THR A 21 16.08 -21.65 7.34
C THR A 21 16.59 -20.38 8.01
N ILE A 22 16.89 -20.46 9.30
CA ILE A 22 17.64 -19.41 10.01
C ILE A 22 19.00 -19.23 9.32
N GLN A 23 19.31 -18.00 8.91
CA GLN A 23 20.61 -17.65 8.32
C GLN A 23 21.43 -16.79 9.29
N GLU A 24 20.76 -15.91 10.03
CA GLU A 24 21.37 -15.05 11.04
C GLU A 24 20.73 -15.28 12.43
N PRO A 25 21.44 -15.06 13.53
CA PRO A 25 20.88 -15.22 14.89
C PRO A 25 19.65 -14.34 15.16
N THR A 26 19.46 -13.28 14.40
CA THR A 26 18.31 -12.36 14.47
C THR A 26 17.11 -12.80 13.65
N ASP A 27 17.20 -13.92 12.92
CA ASP A 27 16.10 -14.39 12.08
C ASP A 27 15.04 -15.13 12.91
N ALA A 28 13.84 -15.24 12.33
CA ALA A 28 12.85 -16.26 12.69
C ALA A 28 12.34 -16.93 11.41
N VAL A 29 11.73 -18.10 11.53
CA VAL A 29 10.92 -18.72 10.48
C VAL A 29 9.49 -18.81 10.98
N ILE A 30 8.54 -18.34 10.16
CA ILE A 30 7.11 -18.47 10.44
C ILE A 30 6.47 -19.39 9.40
N ARG A 31 5.51 -20.20 9.82
CA ARG A 31 4.53 -20.82 8.92
C ARG A 31 3.40 -19.83 8.70
N ILE A 32 3.21 -19.44 7.45
CA ILE A 32 2.21 -18.46 7.07
C ILE A 32 0.82 -19.09 7.16
N THR A 33 -0.11 -18.38 7.79
CA THR A 33 -1.51 -18.79 7.91
C THR A 33 -2.42 -17.95 7.02
N SER A 34 -2.01 -16.71 6.72
CA SER A 34 -2.66 -15.82 5.77
C SER A 34 -1.65 -14.85 5.17
N SER A 35 -1.74 -14.59 3.86
CA SER A 35 -0.98 -13.53 3.19
C SER A 35 -1.87 -12.69 2.28
N GLY A 36 -1.73 -11.37 2.36
CA GLY A 36 -2.41 -10.45 1.46
C GLY A 36 -1.83 -10.42 0.03
N LEU A 37 -2.70 -10.06 -0.91
CA LEU A 37 -2.34 -9.49 -2.20
C LEU A 37 -2.48 -7.96 -2.12
N CYS A 38 -1.41 -7.24 -2.41
CA CYS A 38 -1.38 -5.78 -2.36
C CYS A 38 -1.44 -5.15 -3.75
N GLY A 39 -1.87 -3.89 -3.84
CA GLY A 39 -1.80 -3.12 -5.08
C GLY A 39 -0.34 -2.94 -5.55
N SER A 40 0.61 -2.84 -4.61
CA SER A 40 2.03 -2.77 -4.92
C SER A 40 2.56 -4.05 -5.59
N ASP A 41 1.98 -5.22 -5.32
CA ASP A 41 2.32 -6.46 -6.03
C ASP A 41 1.91 -6.38 -7.52
N LEU A 42 0.86 -5.63 -7.87
CA LEU A 42 0.49 -5.37 -9.26
C LEU A 42 1.51 -4.47 -9.97
N HIS A 43 2.18 -3.58 -9.24
CA HIS A 43 3.32 -2.85 -9.82
C HIS A 43 4.44 -3.81 -10.21
N LEU A 44 4.73 -4.85 -9.42
CA LEU A 44 5.70 -5.91 -9.77
C LEU A 44 5.22 -6.74 -10.99
N TYR A 45 3.92 -6.99 -11.04
CA TYR A 45 3.25 -7.74 -12.10
C TYR A 45 3.28 -7.02 -13.47
N GLU A 46 3.27 -5.67 -13.48
CA GLU A 46 3.08 -4.87 -14.70
C GLU A 46 4.18 -3.83 -15.00
N VAL A 47 4.59 -3.02 -14.02
CA VAL A 47 5.33 -1.75 -14.23
C VAL A 47 6.81 -1.86 -13.86
N LEU A 48 7.11 -2.53 -12.75
CA LEU A 48 8.44 -2.66 -12.16
C LEU A 48 9.22 -3.88 -12.67
N THR A 49 8.74 -4.51 -13.74
CA THR A 49 9.37 -5.69 -14.35
C THR A 49 10.86 -5.53 -14.68
N PRO A 50 11.42 -4.34 -15.00
CA PRO A 50 12.87 -4.19 -15.20
C PRO A 50 13.72 -4.42 -13.94
N PHE A 51 13.10 -4.48 -12.76
CA PHE A 51 13.75 -4.67 -11.47
C PHE A 51 13.41 -6.03 -10.82
N MET A 52 12.74 -6.91 -11.56
CA MET A 52 12.36 -8.26 -11.15
C MET A 52 13.22 -9.30 -11.86
N THR A 53 13.42 -10.44 -11.19
CA THR A 53 14.10 -11.62 -11.72
C THR A 53 13.15 -12.81 -11.71
N PRO A 54 13.09 -13.63 -12.77
CA PRO A 54 12.33 -14.87 -12.74
C PRO A 54 12.72 -15.75 -11.53
N GLY A 55 11.74 -16.19 -10.77
CA GLY A 55 11.91 -16.91 -9.51
C GLY A 55 11.81 -16.06 -8.24
N ASP A 56 11.76 -14.71 -8.34
CA ASP A 56 11.54 -13.85 -7.18
C ASP A 56 10.20 -14.22 -6.51
N ILE A 57 10.23 -14.48 -5.20
CA ILE A 57 9.05 -14.84 -4.40
C ILE A 57 8.33 -13.56 -4.00
N LEU A 58 7.02 -13.48 -4.27
CA LEU A 58 6.21 -12.28 -4.09
C LEU A 58 5.50 -12.19 -2.74
N GLY A 59 4.93 -11.02 -2.45
CA GLY A 59 4.05 -10.77 -1.32
C GLY A 59 4.75 -10.27 -0.07
N HIS A 60 4.07 -9.41 0.68
CA HIS A 60 4.64 -8.72 1.84
C HIS A 60 3.61 -8.42 2.93
N GLU A 61 2.50 -9.14 2.92
CA GLU A 61 1.41 -8.95 3.86
C GLU A 61 1.09 -10.21 4.68
N PRO A 62 2.05 -10.85 5.36
CA PRO A 62 1.80 -12.10 6.04
C PRO A 62 1.39 -11.95 7.49
N MET A 63 0.67 -12.95 7.95
CA MET A 63 0.71 -13.39 9.33
C MET A 63 0.85 -14.91 9.42
N GLY A 64 1.28 -15.38 10.59
CA GLY A 64 1.58 -16.78 10.77
C GLY A 64 1.91 -17.16 12.20
N ILE A 65 2.41 -18.38 12.32
CA ILE A 65 2.85 -18.98 13.59
C ILE A 65 4.36 -19.18 13.52
N VAL A 66 5.08 -18.76 14.55
CA VAL A 66 6.53 -18.93 14.67
C VAL A 66 6.87 -20.42 14.76
N GLU A 67 7.74 -20.90 13.87
CA GLU A 67 8.21 -22.31 13.81
C GLU A 67 9.67 -22.44 14.28
N GLU A 68 10.50 -21.43 14.01
CA GLU A 68 11.91 -21.41 14.42
C GLU A 68 12.33 -19.99 14.81
N VAL A 69 13.24 -19.86 15.78
CA VAL A 69 13.71 -18.57 16.29
C VAL A 69 15.24 -18.61 16.44
N GLY A 70 15.92 -17.61 15.89
CA GLY A 70 17.35 -17.43 16.05
C GLY A 70 17.76 -17.04 17.47
N ALA A 71 19.01 -17.31 17.82
CA ALA A 71 19.52 -17.15 19.19
C ALA A 71 19.54 -15.71 19.73
N ALA A 72 19.41 -14.70 18.86
CA ALA A 72 19.40 -13.27 19.21
C ALA A 72 18.00 -12.64 19.16
N VAL A 73 16.93 -13.45 19.16
CA VAL A 73 15.54 -12.99 19.21
C VAL A 73 14.96 -13.32 20.59
N PRO A 74 14.95 -12.37 21.54
CA PRO A 74 14.65 -12.66 22.94
C PRO A 74 13.16 -12.87 23.21
N ASP A 75 12.31 -12.17 22.45
CA ASP A 75 10.90 -12.01 22.79
C ASP A 75 9.97 -12.96 22.01
N LEU A 76 10.42 -13.62 20.94
CA LEU A 76 9.61 -14.57 20.17
C LEU A 76 9.85 -16.01 20.61
N ARG A 77 8.81 -16.85 20.54
CA ARG A 77 8.85 -18.27 20.84
C ARG A 77 8.10 -19.05 19.77
N VAL A 78 8.52 -20.30 19.55
CA VAL A 78 7.78 -21.25 18.71
C VAL A 78 6.34 -21.36 19.22
N GLY A 79 5.38 -21.27 18.30
CA GLY A 79 3.96 -21.25 18.59
C GLY A 79 3.37 -19.85 18.77
N ASP A 80 4.17 -18.78 18.90
CA ASP A 80 3.64 -17.42 18.92
C ASP A 80 2.96 -17.09 17.58
N ARG A 81 1.79 -16.47 17.66
CA ARG A 81 1.07 -15.95 16.49
C ARG A 81 1.50 -14.50 16.24
N VAL A 82 1.95 -14.22 15.01
CA VAL A 82 2.57 -12.94 14.67
C VAL A 82 2.12 -12.42 13.31
N VAL A 83 2.01 -11.09 13.22
CA VAL A 83 1.91 -10.35 11.95
C VAL A 83 3.28 -9.77 11.64
N VAL A 84 3.74 -9.85 10.40
CA VAL A 84 5.06 -9.34 10.00
C VAL A 84 4.90 -8.08 9.15
N PRO A 85 5.44 -6.93 9.57
CA PRO A 85 5.53 -5.73 8.75
C PRO A 85 6.21 -5.98 7.39
N PHE A 86 5.74 -5.34 6.33
CA PHE A 86 6.35 -5.47 5.00
C PHE A 86 7.82 -4.99 4.94
N GLN A 87 8.20 -4.03 5.79
CA GLN A 87 9.57 -3.52 5.89
C GLN A 87 10.41 -4.26 6.92
N ILE A 88 11.68 -4.49 6.58
CA ILE A 88 12.65 -5.18 7.42
C ILE A 88 13.48 -4.13 8.15
N ALA A 89 13.44 -4.08 9.48
CA ALA A 89 14.10 -3.04 10.27
C ALA A 89 14.73 -3.60 11.55
N CYS A 90 15.85 -3.03 11.98
CA CYS A 90 16.63 -3.53 13.13
C CYS A 90 16.13 -3.10 14.51
N GLY A 91 15.32 -2.03 14.57
CA GLY A 91 14.77 -1.47 15.81
C GLY A 91 15.74 -0.63 16.65
N ASN A 92 17.02 -0.51 16.29
CA ASN A 92 18.04 0.13 17.13
C ASN A 92 18.92 1.19 16.45
N CYS A 93 18.92 1.27 15.11
CA CYS A 93 19.64 2.32 14.39
C CYS A 93 18.97 3.70 14.59
N TRP A 94 19.66 4.79 14.22
CA TRP A 94 19.16 6.14 14.47
C TRP A 94 17.77 6.36 13.84
N MET A 95 17.57 5.88 12.61
CA MET A 95 16.30 5.99 11.90
C MET A 95 15.18 5.21 12.62
N CYS A 96 15.45 3.99 13.09
CA CYS A 96 14.46 3.20 13.84
C CYS A 96 14.08 3.87 15.17
N LEU A 97 15.05 4.40 15.91
CA LEU A 97 14.82 5.11 17.17
C LEU A 97 14.06 6.44 16.97
N ASN A 98 14.14 7.03 15.78
CA ASN A 98 13.38 8.20 15.38
C ASN A 98 12.08 7.85 14.63
N ALA A 99 11.52 6.66 14.88
CA ALA A 99 10.23 6.24 14.32
C ALA A 99 10.17 6.13 12.79
N LEU A 100 11.32 5.90 12.13
CA LEU A 100 11.46 5.75 10.68
C LEU A 100 12.02 4.36 10.28
N PRO A 101 11.36 3.24 10.64
CA PRO A 101 11.81 1.90 10.26
C PRO A 101 11.94 1.67 8.75
N THR A 102 11.19 2.38 7.90
CA THR A 102 11.36 2.30 6.43
C THR A 102 12.67 2.92 5.95
N GLN A 103 13.36 3.67 6.80
CA GLN A 103 14.68 4.26 6.55
C GLN A 103 15.77 3.56 7.37
N CYS A 104 15.53 2.33 7.86
CA CYS A 104 16.48 1.61 8.70
C CYS A 104 17.89 1.54 8.05
N GLU A 105 18.90 2.02 8.77
CA GLU A 105 20.29 2.10 8.30
C GLU A 105 20.92 0.70 8.15
N THR A 106 20.49 -0.27 8.98
CA THR A 106 21.02 -1.64 8.97
C THR A 106 20.58 -2.43 7.75
N THR A 107 19.36 -2.22 7.29
CA THR A 107 18.76 -2.96 6.17
C THR A 107 18.63 -2.09 4.92
N GLN A 108 19.24 -0.90 4.92
CA GLN A 108 19.20 0.03 3.82
C GLN A 108 19.82 -0.58 2.55
N VAL A 109 19.12 -0.44 1.42
CA VAL A 109 19.62 -0.88 0.11
C VAL A 109 20.46 0.22 -0.53
N THR A 110 21.63 0.45 0.06
CA THR A 110 22.55 1.54 -0.32
C THR A 110 23.00 1.49 -1.78
N GLY A 111 23.16 0.28 -2.35
CA GLY A 111 23.55 0.08 -3.75
C GLY A 111 22.55 0.63 -4.77
N GLU A 112 21.29 0.80 -4.38
CA GLU A 112 20.20 1.33 -5.21
C GLU A 112 19.76 2.73 -4.76
N GLY A 113 20.36 3.27 -3.69
CA GLY A 113 19.98 4.56 -3.10
C GLY A 113 18.57 4.55 -2.47
N MET A 114 18.07 3.39 -2.06
CA MET A 114 16.73 3.22 -1.50
C MET A 114 16.76 3.05 0.02
N GLY A 115 15.57 3.04 0.63
CA GLY A 115 15.39 2.84 2.07
C GLY A 115 15.66 1.40 2.52
N ALA A 116 15.03 1.01 3.62
CA ALA A 116 15.12 -0.34 4.18
C ALA A 116 14.63 -1.40 3.20
N ALA A 117 15.22 -2.60 3.26
CA ALA A 117 14.78 -3.75 2.50
C ALA A 117 13.32 -4.13 2.81
N LEU A 118 12.61 -4.63 1.79
CA LEU A 118 11.21 -5.05 1.88
C LEU A 118 11.08 -6.52 1.49
N PHE A 119 10.12 -7.21 2.10
CA PHE A 119 9.75 -8.56 1.68
C PHE A 119 9.11 -8.54 0.29
N GLY A 120 9.38 -9.57 -0.51
CA GLY A 120 8.66 -9.87 -1.75
C GLY A 120 8.65 -8.76 -2.79
N TYR A 121 9.66 -7.90 -2.79
CA TYR A 121 9.71 -6.70 -3.60
C TYR A 121 10.95 -6.67 -4.51
N THR A 122 11.03 -5.66 -5.39
CA THR A 122 12.09 -5.54 -6.40
C THR A 122 13.52 -5.52 -5.82
N ARG A 123 14.53 -5.72 -6.68
CA ARG A 123 15.95 -5.52 -6.30
C ARG A 123 16.27 -4.12 -5.74
N LEU A 124 15.47 -3.10 -6.09
CA LEU A 124 15.59 -1.75 -5.52
C LEU A 124 15.46 -1.76 -4.00
N TYR A 125 14.71 -2.73 -3.45
CA TYR A 125 14.50 -2.93 -2.03
C TYR A 125 15.03 -4.29 -1.56
N GLY A 126 16.07 -4.80 -2.22
CA GLY A 126 16.88 -5.91 -1.73
C GLY A 126 16.49 -7.29 -2.22
N ALA A 127 15.36 -7.43 -2.94
CA ALA A 127 14.86 -8.72 -3.45
C ALA A 127 14.80 -9.81 -2.36
N VAL A 128 14.38 -9.45 -1.15
CA VAL A 128 14.21 -10.41 -0.06
C VAL A 128 12.98 -11.27 -0.36
N PRO A 129 13.05 -12.61 -0.26
CA PRO A 129 11.91 -13.50 -0.51
C PRO A 129 10.63 -13.07 0.20
N GLY A 130 9.53 -13.04 -0.54
CA GLY A 130 8.21 -12.63 -0.07
C GLY A 130 7.42 -13.69 0.68
N ALA A 131 6.19 -13.32 1.00
CA ALA A 131 5.35 -13.98 1.96
C ALA A 131 4.05 -14.57 1.38
N GLN A 132 3.87 -14.56 0.07
CA GLN A 132 2.89 -15.44 -0.59
C GLN A 132 3.50 -16.84 -0.75
N ALA A 133 3.67 -17.55 0.37
CA ALA A 133 4.33 -18.84 0.48
C ALA A 133 3.81 -19.63 1.70
N GLU A 134 4.20 -20.90 1.85
CA GLU A 134 3.86 -21.68 3.07
C GLU A 134 4.68 -21.25 4.30
N TYR A 135 5.93 -20.79 4.10
CA TYR A 135 6.81 -20.33 5.16
C TYR A 135 7.56 -19.05 4.75
N LEU A 136 7.96 -18.27 5.75
CA LEU A 136 8.75 -17.05 5.55
C LEU A 136 9.92 -17.00 6.54
N ARG A 137 11.13 -16.72 6.02
CA ARG A 137 12.24 -16.24 6.85
C ARG A 137 12.04 -14.76 7.15
N VAL A 138 12.05 -14.39 8.42
CA VAL A 138 11.90 -13.02 8.89
C VAL A 138 13.23 -12.53 9.45
N PRO A 139 14.02 -11.74 8.71
CA PRO A 139 15.21 -11.10 9.26
C PRO A 139 14.84 -10.02 10.27
N GLN A 140 15.75 -9.75 11.21
CA GLN A 140 15.54 -8.76 12.28
C GLN A 140 14.26 -9.02 13.11
N ALA A 141 13.98 -10.30 13.38
CA ALA A 141 12.78 -10.75 14.08
C ALA A 141 12.71 -10.32 15.55
N GLN A 142 13.79 -9.78 16.12
CA GLN A 142 13.74 -9.12 17.42
C GLN A 142 12.93 -7.81 17.43
N PHE A 143 12.61 -7.24 16.26
CA PHE A 143 11.88 -5.97 16.16
C PHE A 143 10.64 -6.04 15.27
N GLY A 144 10.72 -6.71 14.12
CA GLY A 144 9.69 -6.70 13.08
C GLY A 144 8.35 -7.30 13.53
N PRO A 145 8.29 -8.59 13.88
CA PRO A 145 7.05 -9.28 14.21
C PRO A 145 6.22 -8.61 15.32
N ILE A 146 4.92 -8.51 15.09
CA ILE A 146 3.92 -8.01 16.03
C ILE A 146 3.15 -9.22 16.56
N LYS A 147 3.28 -9.52 17.86
CA LYS A 147 2.51 -10.59 18.50
C LYS A 147 1.04 -10.21 18.58
N VAL A 148 0.18 -11.18 18.31
CA VAL A 148 -1.28 -11.02 18.38
C VAL A 148 -1.89 -12.14 19.21
N PRO A 149 -3.04 -11.91 19.86
CA PRO A 149 -3.66 -12.92 20.71
C PRO A 149 -4.14 -14.14 19.91
N GLU A 150 -4.23 -15.26 20.62
CA GLU A 150 -4.97 -16.43 20.17
C GLU A 150 -6.47 -16.14 20.16
N GLY A 151 -7.21 -16.77 19.25
CA GLY A 151 -8.68 -16.72 19.23
C GLY A 151 -9.26 -16.07 17.97
N PRO A 152 -9.21 -14.72 17.81
CA PRO A 152 -9.81 -14.07 16.66
C PRO A 152 -9.20 -14.58 15.35
N PRO A 153 -9.97 -14.60 14.24
CA PRO A 153 -9.46 -15.04 12.94
C PRO A 153 -8.29 -14.16 12.48
N ASP A 154 -7.49 -14.70 11.57
CA ASP A 154 -6.34 -13.99 11.00
C ASP A 154 -6.70 -12.60 10.45
N ASP A 155 -7.88 -12.51 9.82
CA ASP A 155 -8.42 -11.28 9.24
C ASP A 155 -8.47 -10.11 10.25
N ARG A 156 -8.64 -10.40 11.54
CA ARG A 156 -8.63 -9.37 12.59
C ARG A 156 -7.29 -8.64 12.66
N PHE A 157 -6.19 -9.29 12.30
CA PHE A 157 -4.85 -8.79 12.54
C PHE A 157 -3.97 -8.68 11.30
N VAL A 158 -4.20 -9.49 10.26
CA VAL A 158 -3.33 -9.59 9.08
C VAL A 158 -3.03 -8.22 8.45
N TYR A 159 -3.99 -7.28 8.47
CA TYR A 159 -3.79 -5.94 7.91
C TYR A 159 -2.79 -5.07 8.67
N LEU A 160 -2.35 -5.46 9.86
CA LEU A 160 -1.21 -4.85 10.56
C LEU A 160 0.11 -5.04 9.79
N SER A 161 0.19 -5.93 8.80
CA SER A 161 1.39 -6.11 7.99
C SER A 161 1.67 -4.92 7.06
N ASP A 162 0.60 -4.26 6.59
CA ASP A 162 0.66 -3.16 5.61
C ASP A 162 -0.60 -2.27 5.66
N VAL A 163 -1.73 -2.75 5.14
CA VAL A 163 -2.90 -1.92 4.79
C VAL A 163 -3.31 -0.95 5.89
N LEU A 164 -3.44 -1.46 7.11
CA LEU A 164 -3.99 -0.68 8.21
C LEU A 164 -2.98 0.36 8.74
N PRO A 165 -1.70 0.03 9.01
CA PRO A 165 -0.68 1.01 9.33
C PRO A 165 -0.41 2.03 8.21
N THR A 166 -0.52 1.61 6.94
CA THR A 166 -0.41 2.50 5.78
C THR A 166 -1.55 3.52 5.75
N ALA A 167 -2.79 3.08 5.92
CA ALA A 167 -3.94 3.97 6.08
C ALA A 167 -3.84 4.87 7.32
N TRP A 168 -3.38 4.33 8.45
CA TRP A 168 -3.19 5.08 9.68
C TRP A 168 -2.16 6.19 9.56
N GLN A 169 -1.01 5.88 8.93
CA GLN A 169 -0.01 6.88 8.61
C GLN A 169 -0.57 7.95 7.68
N ALA A 170 -1.33 7.57 6.64
CA ALA A 170 -1.91 8.52 5.70
C ALA A 170 -2.86 9.51 6.40
N VAL A 171 -3.72 9.02 7.30
CA VAL A 171 -4.61 9.89 8.10
C VAL A 171 -3.82 10.73 9.11
N ALA A 172 -2.80 10.18 9.76
CA ALA A 172 -1.93 10.94 10.65
C ALA A 172 -1.13 12.03 9.91
N TYR A 173 -0.75 11.76 8.66
CA TYR A 173 -0.03 12.69 7.80
C TYR A 173 -0.93 13.76 7.22
N ALA A 174 -2.20 13.44 6.98
CA ALA A 174 -3.21 14.39 6.55
C ALA A 174 -3.46 15.49 7.59
N ASP A 175 -3.15 15.26 8.88
CA ASP A 175 -3.27 16.25 9.96
C ASP A 175 -4.64 16.94 9.95
N ILE A 176 -5.69 16.12 9.85
CA ILE A 176 -7.07 16.58 9.74
C ILE A 176 -7.44 17.26 11.07
N PRO A 177 -7.89 18.53 11.05
CA PRO A 177 -8.39 19.19 12.26
C PRO A 177 -9.56 18.40 12.88
N GLU A 178 -9.76 18.51 14.19
CA GLU A 178 -10.92 17.90 14.86
C GLU A 178 -12.23 18.39 14.23
N GLY A 179 -13.08 17.46 13.79
CA GLY A 179 -14.31 17.77 13.04
C GLY A 179 -14.08 18.33 11.63
N GLY A 180 -12.83 18.36 11.16
CA GLY A 180 -12.43 18.80 9.83
C GLY A 180 -12.79 17.81 8.73
N SER A 181 -12.38 18.14 7.51
CA SER A 181 -12.75 17.42 6.29
C SER A 181 -11.55 16.83 5.56
N VAL A 182 -11.70 15.61 5.04
CA VAL A 182 -10.68 14.96 4.22
C VAL A 182 -11.28 14.38 2.95
N ALA A 183 -10.57 14.52 1.83
CA ALA A 183 -10.85 13.75 0.62
C ALA A 183 -9.81 12.65 0.43
N VAL A 184 -10.25 11.43 0.09
CA VAL A 184 -9.40 10.29 -0.23
C VAL A 184 -9.55 9.98 -1.71
N LEU A 185 -8.47 10.13 -2.46
CA LEU A 185 -8.40 9.78 -3.88
C LEU A 185 -7.95 8.32 -4.01
N GLY A 186 -8.76 7.51 -4.70
CA GLY A 186 -8.61 6.07 -4.78
C GLY A 186 -9.21 5.36 -3.58
N LEU A 187 -10.15 4.44 -3.82
CA LEU A 187 -10.83 3.62 -2.82
C LEU A 187 -10.47 2.13 -2.97
N GLY A 188 -9.22 1.86 -3.38
CA GLY A 188 -8.62 0.53 -3.21
C GLY A 188 -8.42 0.18 -1.72
N PRO A 189 -7.73 -0.92 -1.38
CA PRO A 189 -7.53 -1.33 0.02
C PRO A 189 -7.07 -0.21 0.96
N ILE A 190 -6.01 0.52 0.57
CA ILE A 190 -5.46 1.61 1.38
C ILE A 190 -6.48 2.74 1.54
N GLY A 191 -7.14 3.14 0.45
CA GLY A 191 -8.08 4.25 0.46
C GLY A 191 -9.36 3.98 1.24
N ASP A 192 -9.97 2.80 1.06
CA ASP A 192 -11.11 2.35 1.88
C ASP A 192 -10.73 2.34 3.36
N MET A 193 -9.58 1.73 3.70
CA MET A 193 -9.12 1.72 5.08
C MET A 193 -8.80 3.12 5.62
N ALA A 194 -8.25 4.03 4.80
CA ALA A 194 -7.99 5.41 5.19
C ALA A 194 -9.29 6.18 5.49
N CYS A 195 -10.37 5.95 4.71
CA CYS A 195 -11.68 6.51 5.03
C CYS A 195 -12.17 6.05 6.41
N ARG A 196 -12.06 4.76 6.72
CA ARG A 196 -12.47 4.19 8.02
C ARG A 196 -11.64 4.75 9.16
N VAL A 197 -10.32 4.81 8.98
CA VAL A 197 -9.40 5.38 9.97
C VAL A 197 -9.70 6.85 10.21
N ALA A 198 -10.00 7.63 9.15
CA ALA A 198 -10.37 9.03 9.30
C ALA A 198 -11.65 9.22 10.14
N GLN A 199 -12.66 8.38 9.93
CA GLN A 199 -13.91 8.40 10.72
C GLN A 199 -13.65 8.10 12.20
N VAL A 200 -12.94 7.01 12.52
CA VAL A 200 -12.67 6.67 13.94
C VAL A 200 -11.75 7.69 14.64
N ARG A 201 -10.94 8.43 13.86
CA ARG A 201 -10.08 9.51 14.36
C ARG A 201 -10.77 10.89 14.38
N GLY A 202 -12.08 10.94 14.15
CA GLY A 202 -12.88 12.15 14.38
C GLY A 202 -12.90 13.15 13.22
N ALA A 203 -12.59 12.72 11.99
CA ALA A 203 -12.89 13.55 10.82
C ALA A 203 -14.40 13.78 10.73
N GLY A 204 -14.81 15.04 10.60
CA GLY A 204 -16.22 15.41 10.52
C GLY A 204 -16.85 15.06 9.18
N ARG A 205 -16.08 15.17 8.09
CA ARG A 205 -16.50 14.77 6.73
C ARG A 205 -15.40 14.00 6.01
N VAL A 206 -15.77 12.89 5.38
CA VAL A 206 -14.87 12.06 4.59
C VAL A 206 -15.44 11.89 3.19
N PHE A 207 -14.74 12.45 2.21
CA PHE A 207 -15.06 12.33 0.80
C PHE A 207 -14.21 11.23 0.17
N GLY A 208 -14.80 10.33 -0.62
CA GLY A 208 -14.09 9.25 -1.31
C GLY A 208 -14.25 9.35 -2.82
N VAL A 209 -13.15 9.35 -3.57
CA VAL A 209 -13.18 9.46 -5.04
C VAL A 209 -12.60 8.20 -5.67
N ASP A 210 -13.35 7.55 -6.56
CA ASP A 210 -12.88 6.40 -7.35
C ASP A 210 -13.68 6.31 -8.67
N LEU A 211 -13.28 5.44 -9.58
CA LEU A 211 -13.95 5.11 -10.84
C LEU A 211 -14.59 3.71 -10.82
N VAL A 212 -14.34 2.91 -9.78
CA VAL A 212 -14.82 1.54 -9.65
C VAL A 212 -16.08 1.52 -8.78
N GLY A 213 -17.20 1.13 -9.39
CA GLY A 213 -18.52 1.12 -8.73
C GLY A 213 -18.58 0.31 -7.43
N ASP A 214 -17.93 -0.86 -7.38
CA ASP A 214 -17.88 -1.69 -6.16
C ASP A 214 -17.16 -1.00 -5.00
N ARG A 215 -16.03 -0.34 -5.28
CA ARG A 215 -15.26 0.41 -4.27
C ARG A 215 -16.06 1.57 -3.71
N LEU A 216 -16.73 2.32 -4.58
CA LEU A 216 -17.64 3.42 -4.19
C LEU A 216 -18.81 2.89 -3.33
N ARG A 217 -19.46 1.81 -3.73
CA ARG A 217 -20.56 1.21 -2.95
C ARG A 217 -20.10 0.78 -1.56
N ARG A 218 -18.94 0.14 -1.48
CA ARG A 218 -18.36 -0.34 -0.22
C ARG A 218 -18.05 0.80 0.74
N ALA A 219 -17.39 1.87 0.27
CA ALA A 219 -17.10 3.04 1.10
C ALA A 219 -18.40 3.75 1.55
N ARG A 220 -19.37 3.91 0.63
CA ARG A 220 -20.66 4.54 0.94
C ARG A 220 -21.46 3.78 2.00
N ALA A 221 -21.41 2.45 1.99
CA ALA A 221 -22.06 1.62 3.00
C ALA A 221 -21.54 1.89 4.43
N ARG A 222 -20.37 2.51 4.55
CA ARG A 222 -19.75 2.95 5.82
C ARG A 222 -19.89 4.45 6.08
N GLY A 223 -20.78 5.14 5.35
CA GLY A 223 -21.04 6.56 5.56
C GLY A 223 -20.03 7.52 4.92
N VAL A 224 -19.20 7.04 4.00
CA VAL A 224 -18.30 7.90 3.20
C VAL A 224 -19.11 8.60 2.10
N GLU A 225 -18.84 9.89 1.89
CA GLU A 225 -19.43 10.68 0.82
C GLU A 225 -18.67 10.44 -0.49
N THR A 226 -19.21 9.57 -1.34
CA THR A 226 -18.46 9.06 -2.50
C THR A 226 -18.78 9.78 -3.81
N TYR A 227 -17.75 10.05 -4.60
CA TYR A 227 -17.82 10.68 -5.92
C TYR A 227 -17.29 9.73 -6.99
N ASP A 228 -18.12 9.39 -7.97
CA ASP A 228 -17.71 8.59 -9.12
C ASP A 228 -17.04 9.50 -10.15
N LEU A 229 -15.74 9.31 -10.38
CA LEU A 229 -14.96 10.12 -11.32
C LEU A 229 -15.56 10.13 -12.73
N ARG A 230 -16.28 9.06 -13.12
CA ARG A 230 -16.90 8.91 -14.45
C ARG A 230 -18.18 9.72 -14.61
N SER A 231 -18.72 10.26 -13.52
CA SER A 231 -19.92 11.10 -13.53
C SER A 231 -19.62 12.59 -13.76
N PHE A 232 -18.37 12.95 -14.01
CA PHE A 232 -17.93 14.32 -14.26
C PHE A 232 -17.29 14.41 -15.66
N ASP A 233 -17.61 15.46 -16.40
CA ASP A 233 -17.05 15.69 -17.74
C ASP A 233 -15.59 16.20 -17.65
N SER A 234 -15.22 16.75 -16.50
CA SER A 234 -13.85 17.16 -16.21
C SER A 234 -13.48 17.10 -14.73
N GLU A 235 -12.18 17.03 -14.46
CA GLU A 235 -11.61 17.16 -13.12
C GLU A 235 -12.07 18.44 -12.40
N LYS A 236 -12.27 19.53 -13.13
CA LYS A 236 -12.74 20.81 -12.56
C LYS A 236 -14.14 20.70 -11.97
N GLU A 237 -15.01 19.91 -12.59
CA GLU A 237 -16.37 19.70 -12.09
C GLU A 237 -16.37 18.84 -10.84
N LEU A 238 -15.54 17.78 -10.79
CA LEU A 238 -15.34 17.00 -9.57
C LEU A 238 -14.84 17.89 -8.43
N VAL A 239 -13.81 18.70 -8.71
CA VAL A 239 -13.23 19.62 -7.71
C VAL A 239 -14.27 20.63 -7.23
N ALA A 240 -15.08 21.20 -8.14
CA ALA A 240 -16.15 22.11 -7.78
C ALA A 240 -17.19 21.41 -6.89
N ALA A 241 -17.62 20.20 -7.24
CA ALA A 241 -18.63 19.45 -6.48
C ALA A 241 -18.20 19.15 -5.03
N ILE A 242 -16.93 18.83 -4.79
CA ILE A 242 -16.41 18.62 -3.43
C ILE A 242 -16.15 19.97 -2.72
N ARG A 243 -15.75 21.01 -3.46
CA ARG A 243 -15.58 22.36 -2.89
C ARG A 243 -16.90 22.95 -2.41
N ASP A 244 -17.99 22.73 -3.12
CA ASP A 244 -19.32 23.20 -2.73
C ASP A 244 -19.74 22.60 -1.38
N GLU A 245 -19.35 21.35 -1.11
CA GLU A 245 -19.50 20.70 0.19
C GLU A 245 -18.58 21.25 1.29
N THR A 246 -17.66 22.14 0.97
CA THR A 246 -16.69 22.72 1.92
C THR A 246 -16.72 24.25 1.89
N ASP A 247 -17.90 24.82 1.67
CA ASP A 247 -18.15 26.27 1.54
C ASP A 247 -17.24 26.96 0.51
N GLY A 248 -16.93 26.26 -0.58
CA GLY A 248 -16.03 26.73 -1.64
C GLY A 248 -14.54 26.69 -1.30
N ARG A 249 -14.14 26.20 -0.11
CA ARG A 249 -12.74 26.19 0.33
C ARG A 249 -11.95 25.01 -0.23
N GLY A 250 -12.58 23.85 -0.35
CA GLY A 250 -11.90 22.55 -0.48
C GLY A 250 -11.72 21.88 0.89
N PRO A 251 -11.47 20.56 0.92
CA PRO A 251 -11.23 19.83 2.17
C PRO A 251 -9.96 20.30 2.87
N ASP A 252 -9.90 20.13 4.20
CA ASP A 252 -8.73 20.47 5.02
C ASP A 252 -7.49 19.67 4.62
N ALA A 253 -7.70 18.41 4.26
CA ALA A 253 -6.65 17.53 3.78
C ALA A 253 -7.11 16.68 2.59
N VAL A 254 -6.14 16.26 1.78
CA VAL A 254 -6.35 15.26 0.73
C VAL A 254 -5.33 14.13 0.90
N ILE A 255 -5.84 12.89 0.93
CA ILE A 255 -5.04 11.67 0.90
C ILE A 255 -5.04 11.13 -0.52
N ASP A 256 -3.86 10.99 -1.10
CA ASP A 256 -3.69 10.28 -2.36
C ASP A 256 -3.28 8.83 -2.09
N ALA A 257 -4.23 7.92 -2.32
CA ALA A 257 -4.06 6.47 -2.24
C ALA A 257 -4.09 5.79 -3.62
N VAL A 258 -3.80 6.53 -4.70
CA VAL A 258 -3.70 6.05 -6.09
C VAL A 258 -2.23 5.86 -6.50
N GLY A 259 -1.44 6.93 -6.41
CA GLY A 259 -0.07 6.94 -6.95
C GLY A 259 -0.02 6.89 -8.49
N THR A 260 1.05 6.30 -9.03
CA THR A 260 1.35 6.28 -10.49
C THR A 260 0.38 5.49 -11.35
N GLU A 261 -0.59 4.78 -10.76
CA GLU A 261 -1.69 4.11 -11.47
C GLU A 261 -2.94 5.00 -11.64
N ALA A 262 -2.76 6.33 -11.62
CA ALA A 262 -3.81 7.23 -12.06
C ALA A 262 -4.22 6.84 -13.48
N HIS A 263 -5.49 6.46 -13.65
CA HIS A 263 -5.94 5.80 -14.86
C HIS A 263 -5.91 6.79 -16.03
N GLY A 264 -4.93 6.59 -16.90
CA GLY A 264 -4.93 7.18 -18.22
C GLY A 264 -6.11 6.75 -19.05
N SER A 265 -6.73 7.74 -19.71
CA SER A 265 -7.73 7.52 -20.76
C SER A 265 -7.32 6.38 -21.70
N ALA A 266 -8.29 5.68 -22.32
CA ALA A 266 -8.02 4.58 -23.26
C ALA A 266 -7.01 4.93 -24.37
N ALA A 267 -6.82 6.22 -24.68
CA ALA A 267 -5.79 6.74 -25.57
C ALA A 267 -4.35 6.51 -25.04
N ALA A 268 -4.12 6.62 -23.72
CA ALA A 268 -2.82 6.38 -23.09
C ALA A 268 -2.38 4.92 -23.20
N ARG A 269 -3.30 3.95 -23.02
CA ARG A 269 -3.02 2.50 -23.21
C ARG A 269 -2.63 2.16 -24.65
N MET A 270 -3.25 2.80 -25.64
CA MET A 270 -2.92 2.57 -27.05
C MET A 270 -1.53 3.14 -27.41
N ILE A 271 -1.15 4.26 -26.77
CA ILE A 271 0.16 4.89 -26.93
C ILE A 271 1.27 4.10 -26.20
N GLN A 272 0.99 3.49 -25.04
CA GLN A 272 1.95 2.63 -24.31
C GLN A 272 2.44 1.46 -25.18
N ASN A 273 1.50 0.76 -25.84
CA ASN A 273 1.84 -0.37 -26.72
C ASN A 273 2.63 0.06 -27.97
N ALA A 274 2.39 1.27 -28.49
CA ALA A 274 3.13 1.80 -29.63
C ALA A 274 4.53 2.32 -29.25
N SER A 275 4.70 2.81 -28.01
CA SER A 275 5.98 3.38 -27.52
C SER A 275 7.08 2.34 -27.30
N ALA A 276 6.72 1.08 -27.04
CA ALA A 276 7.67 -0.04 -26.93
C ALA A 276 8.43 -0.34 -28.24
N LEU A 277 7.95 0.21 -29.38
CA LEU A 277 8.49 0.01 -30.71
C LEU A 277 9.21 1.24 -31.29
N LEU A 278 9.28 2.37 -30.56
CA LEU A 278 9.80 3.64 -31.09
C LEU A 278 11.25 3.94 -30.63
N PRO A 279 12.12 4.47 -31.52
CA PRO A 279 13.48 4.88 -31.16
C PRO A 279 13.51 5.98 -30.09
N ARG A 280 14.36 5.81 -29.06
CA ARG A 280 14.48 6.66 -27.86
C ARG A 280 14.52 8.19 -28.10
N LYS A 281 14.94 8.67 -29.28
CA LYS A 281 15.08 10.10 -29.58
C LYS A 281 13.77 10.83 -29.91
N LEU A 282 12.67 10.12 -30.15
CA LEU A 282 11.34 10.70 -30.43
C LEU A 282 10.41 10.69 -29.21
N SER A 283 10.92 10.33 -28.03
CA SER A 283 10.12 10.09 -26.82
C SER A 283 9.76 11.35 -26.01
N GLY A 284 10.36 12.52 -26.29
CA GLY A 284 10.24 13.73 -25.46
C GLY A 284 8.79 14.23 -25.24
N PRO A 285 8.00 14.51 -26.30
CA PRO A 285 6.61 14.95 -26.15
C PRO A 285 5.68 13.86 -25.59
N LEU A 286 6.04 12.59 -25.78
CA LEU A 286 5.30 11.44 -25.25
C LEU A 286 5.57 11.27 -23.75
N ALA A 287 6.82 11.48 -23.32
CA ALA A 287 7.25 11.42 -21.93
C ALA A 287 6.57 12.50 -21.06
N GLU A 288 6.39 13.72 -21.60
CA GLU A 288 5.63 14.78 -20.93
C GLU A 288 4.14 14.45 -20.77
N ARG A 289 3.51 13.81 -21.78
CA ARG A 289 2.12 13.35 -21.64
C ARG A 289 1.98 12.19 -20.67
N PHE A 290 2.95 11.28 -20.65
CA PHE A 290 2.98 10.15 -19.71
C PHE A 290 3.26 10.59 -18.27
N SER A 291 4.09 11.61 -18.04
CA SER A 291 4.30 12.17 -16.70
C SER A 291 3.05 12.90 -16.20
N VAL A 292 2.37 13.67 -17.07
CA VAL A 292 1.10 14.33 -16.71
C VAL A 292 -0.01 13.34 -16.31
N ASP A 293 -0.08 12.19 -16.98
CA ASP A 293 -1.06 11.13 -16.68
C ASP A 293 -0.80 10.44 -15.33
N ARG A 294 0.47 10.16 -15.01
CA ARG A 294 0.90 9.60 -13.71
C ARG A 294 0.61 10.51 -12.52
N LEU A 295 0.58 11.82 -12.75
CA LEU A 295 0.38 12.84 -11.74
C LEU A 295 -1.08 13.31 -11.65
N ALA A 296 -2.01 12.70 -12.38
CA ALA A 296 -3.40 13.17 -12.40
C ALA A 296 -3.99 13.19 -10.97
N ALA A 297 -3.79 12.13 -10.18
CA ALA A 297 -4.23 12.11 -8.78
C ALA A 297 -3.55 13.20 -7.93
N LEU A 298 -2.24 13.43 -8.11
CA LEU A 298 -1.52 14.49 -7.42
C LEU A 298 -2.05 15.88 -7.77
N ASN A 299 -2.27 16.15 -9.05
CA ASN A 299 -2.77 17.42 -9.54
C ASN A 299 -4.19 17.67 -9.04
N THR A 300 -5.05 16.64 -9.05
CA THR A 300 -6.38 16.70 -8.44
C THR A 300 -6.28 16.99 -6.96
N ALA A 301 -5.36 16.36 -6.23
CA ALA A 301 -5.16 16.62 -4.81
C ALA A 301 -4.71 18.08 -4.56
N ILE A 302 -3.72 18.56 -5.33
CA ILE A 302 -3.21 19.94 -5.27
C ILE A 302 -4.31 20.94 -5.57
N GLU A 303 -5.15 20.69 -6.57
CA GLU A 303 -6.27 21.58 -6.89
C GLU A 303 -7.35 21.51 -5.81
N LEU A 304 -7.75 20.32 -5.40
CA LEU A 304 -8.88 20.08 -4.50
C LEU A 304 -8.65 20.66 -3.10
N VAL A 305 -7.48 20.41 -2.49
CA VAL A 305 -7.19 20.78 -1.10
C VAL A 305 -7.39 22.28 -0.85
N ARG A 306 -7.86 22.69 0.33
CA ARG A 306 -7.96 24.13 0.62
C ARG A 306 -6.59 24.81 0.69
N ARG A 307 -6.60 26.15 0.63
CA ARG A 307 -5.43 26.97 0.97
C ARG A 307 -5.00 26.69 2.43
N GLY A 308 -3.70 26.52 2.65
CA GLY A 308 -3.10 26.14 3.92
C GLY A 308 -3.45 24.72 4.38
N GLY A 309 -3.91 23.85 3.48
CA GLY A 309 -4.25 22.46 3.78
C GLY A 309 -3.09 21.49 3.53
N THR A 310 -3.34 20.22 3.80
CA THR A 310 -2.32 19.17 3.81
C THR A 310 -2.57 18.11 2.76
N LEU A 311 -1.52 17.72 2.04
CA LEU A 311 -1.50 16.57 1.15
C LEU A 311 -0.75 15.43 1.83
N SER A 312 -1.42 14.29 1.96
CA SER A 312 -0.78 13.03 2.40
C SER A 312 -0.70 12.06 1.23
N LEU A 313 0.51 11.84 0.72
CA LEU A 313 0.75 10.99 -0.44
C LEU A 313 1.22 9.61 0.02
N VAL A 314 0.33 8.62 -0.08
CA VAL A 314 0.61 7.23 0.29
C VAL A 314 0.65 6.30 -0.91
N GLY A 315 0.07 6.70 -2.04
CA GLY A 315 0.27 6.04 -3.32
C GLY A 315 1.73 6.03 -3.76
N VAL A 316 2.12 4.99 -4.51
CA VAL A 316 3.52 4.83 -4.96
C VAL A 316 3.81 5.73 -6.16
N TYR A 317 4.79 6.62 -6.00
CA TYR A 317 5.33 7.47 -7.05
C TYR A 317 6.69 6.96 -7.52
N GLY A 318 6.92 6.99 -8.83
CA GLY A 318 8.17 6.57 -9.45
C GLY A 318 8.51 7.39 -10.69
N GLY A 319 9.77 7.80 -10.79
CA GLY A 319 10.25 8.73 -11.82
C GLY A 319 11.35 9.63 -11.26
N MET A 320 12.24 10.12 -12.14
CA MET A 320 13.38 10.94 -11.71
C MET A 320 13.07 12.45 -11.67
N ALA A 321 12.05 12.91 -12.40
CA ALA A 321 11.67 14.31 -12.45
C ALA A 321 10.21 14.44 -12.93
N ASP A 322 9.35 14.91 -12.03
CA ASP A 322 7.94 15.16 -12.29
C ASP A 322 7.68 16.68 -12.27
N PRO A 323 7.00 17.26 -13.28
CA PRO A 323 6.71 18.69 -13.29
C PRO A 323 5.65 19.02 -12.23
N LEU A 324 6.06 19.69 -11.15
CA LEU A 324 5.16 20.12 -10.08
C LEU A 324 4.70 21.58 -10.28
N PRO A 325 3.42 21.91 -10.02
CA PRO A 325 2.88 23.27 -10.15
C PRO A 325 3.31 24.14 -8.95
N MET A 326 4.62 24.41 -8.83
CA MET A 326 5.23 25.07 -7.67
C MET A 326 4.62 26.44 -7.36
N LEU A 327 4.20 27.22 -8.36
CA LEU A 327 3.51 28.49 -8.14
C LEU A 327 2.20 28.28 -7.37
N THR A 328 1.36 27.33 -7.81
CA THR A 328 0.09 27.00 -7.14
C THR A 328 0.32 26.45 -5.74
N MET A 329 1.27 25.52 -5.59
CA MET A 329 1.58 24.91 -4.29
C MET A 329 2.08 25.95 -3.28
N PHE A 330 2.97 26.85 -3.72
CA PHE A 330 3.50 27.94 -2.90
C PHE A 330 2.42 28.96 -2.54
N ASP A 331 1.63 29.42 -3.52
CA ASP A 331 0.55 30.39 -3.31
C ASP A 331 -0.54 29.85 -2.37
N LYS A 332 -0.84 28.54 -2.46
CA LYS A 332 -1.78 27.86 -1.55
C LYS A 332 -1.15 27.52 -0.20
N GLN A 333 0.15 27.69 0.00
CA GLN A 333 0.88 27.32 1.23
C GLN A 333 0.64 25.85 1.64
N LEU A 334 0.75 24.93 0.68
CA LEU A 334 0.46 23.51 0.94
C LEU A 334 1.52 22.86 1.81
N GLN A 335 1.08 22.00 2.72
CA GLN A 335 1.94 21.06 3.43
C GLN A 335 1.87 19.70 2.72
N ILE A 336 3.00 19.01 2.58
CA ILE A 336 3.05 17.71 1.91
C ILE A 336 3.83 16.73 2.77
N ARG A 337 3.21 15.58 3.05
CA ARG A 337 3.82 14.46 3.77
C ARG A 337 3.64 13.19 2.94
N MET A 338 4.68 12.38 2.86
CA MET A 338 4.69 11.21 1.97
C MET A 338 5.67 10.15 2.46
N GLY A 339 5.58 8.96 1.86
CA GLY A 339 6.56 7.88 2.04
C GLY A 339 5.91 6.55 2.40
N GLN A 340 6.73 5.51 2.39
CA GLN A 340 6.33 4.18 2.82
C GLN A 340 5.85 4.19 4.28
N ALA A 341 4.93 3.29 4.62
CA ALA A 341 4.39 3.23 5.96
C ALA A 341 5.39 2.68 6.97
N ASN A 342 5.58 3.42 8.05
CA ASN A 342 6.41 3.01 9.17
C ASN A 342 5.60 2.08 10.10
N VAL A 343 5.24 0.88 9.63
CA VAL A 343 4.30 -0.04 10.31
C VAL A 343 4.51 -0.17 11.82
N ARG A 344 5.74 -0.50 12.30
CA ARG A 344 6.01 -0.63 13.74
C ARG A 344 5.83 0.66 14.54
N ARG A 345 5.90 1.84 13.92
CA ARG A 345 5.58 3.10 14.59
C ARG A 345 4.10 3.18 14.95
N TRP A 346 3.21 2.56 14.18
CA TRP A 346 1.75 2.70 14.35
C TRP A 346 1.09 1.49 15.01
N ALA A 347 1.74 0.33 15.01
CA ALA A 347 1.17 -0.93 15.51
C ALA A 347 0.52 -0.81 16.90
N ASP A 348 1.22 -0.20 17.86
CA ASP A 348 0.73 -0.10 19.25
C ASP A 348 -0.45 0.90 19.39
N GLU A 349 -0.56 1.89 18.49
CA GLU A 349 -1.72 2.79 18.42
C GLU A 349 -2.94 2.13 17.78
N ILE A 350 -2.70 1.16 16.88
CA ILE A 350 -3.75 0.50 16.10
C ILE A 350 -4.35 -0.69 16.84
N LEU A 351 -3.53 -1.49 17.53
CA LEU A 351 -3.95 -2.70 18.24
C LEU A 351 -5.20 -2.51 19.13
N PRO A 352 -5.36 -1.39 19.86
CA PRO A 352 -6.57 -1.12 20.66
C PRO A 352 -7.87 -0.99 19.85
N TYR A 353 -7.82 -0.87 18.53
CA TYR A 353 -8.98 -0.82 17.64
C TYR A 353 -9.33 -2.19 17.03
N LEU A 354 -8.51 -3.23 17.26
CA LEU A 354 -8.73 -4.57 16.74
C LEU A 354 -9.47 -5.45 17.76
N THR A 355 -10.53 -4.88 18.34
CA THR A 355 -11.40 -5.50 19.34
C THR A 355 -12.59 -6.20 18.71
N ASP A 356 -13.32 -7.00 19.49
CA ASP A 356 -14.50 -7.75 19.01
C ASP A 356 -15.65 -6.87 18.50
N GLU A 357 -15.66 -5.59 18.85
CA GLU A 357 -16.60 -4.61 18.30
C GLU A 357 -16.27 -4.21 16.86
N ASP A 358 -15.05 -4.50 16.41
CA ASP A 358 -14.51 -4.23 15.08
C ASP A 358 -14.84 -2.82 14.54
N PRO A 359 -14.42 -1.75 15.25
CA PRO A 359 -14.74 -0.38 14.83
C PRO A 359 -14.17 -0.01 13.45
N LEU A 360 -13.12 -0.72 13.01
CA LEU A 360 -12.49 -0.54 11.70
C LEU A 360 -13.07 -1.48 10.62
N GLY A 361 -13.89 -2.45 10.99
CA GLY A 361 -14.47 -3.41 10.04
C GLY A 361 -13.42 -4.29 9.36
N VAL A 362 -12.39 -4.72 10.08
CA VAL A 362 -11.32 -5.54 9.50
C VAL A 362 -11.78 -6.97 9.20
N ASP A 363 -12.74 -7.53 9.94
CA ASP A 363 -13.14 -8.93 9.76
C ASP A 363 -13.81 -9.18 8.39
N ASP A 364 -14.53 -8.17 7.89
CA ASP A 364 -15.16 -8.18 6.56
C ASP A 364 -14.32 -7.47 5.49
N PHE A 365 -13.05 -7.17 5.81
CA PHE A 365 -12.24 -6.35 4.93
C PHE A 365 -11.86 -7.08 3.63
N ALA A 366 -11.45 -8.34 3.75
CA ALA A 366 -11.18 -9.22 2.62
C ALA A 366 -12.47 -9.56 1.86
N THR A 367 -12.49 -9.16 0.59
CA THR A 367 -13.55 -9.53 -0.36
C THR A 367 -13.42 -10.98 -0.84
N HIS A 368 -12.19 -11.50 -0.90
CA HIS A 368 -11.90 -12.83 -1.42
C HIS A 368 -10.89 -13.53 -0.51
N ARG A 369 -11.10 -14.83 -0.31
CA ARG A 369 -10.18 -15.75 0.37
C ARG A 369 -9.95 -16.92 -0.56
N VAL A 370 -8.71 -17.14 -0.98
CA VAL A 370 -8.34 -18.16 -1.97
C VAL A 370 -7.19 -19.01 -1.43
N PRO A 371 -7.07 -20.28 -1.84
CA PRO A 371 -5.85 -21.05 -1.55
C PRO A 371 -4.66 -20.46 -2.31
N LEU A 372 -3.43 -20.63 -1.79
CA LEU A 372 -2.20 -20.18 -2.44
C LEU A 372 -2.05 -20.74 -3.87
N SER A 373 -2.56 -21.94 -4.12
CA SER A 373 -2.58 -22.57 -5.46
C SER A 373 -3.26 -21.71 -6.53
N ASP A 374 -4.19 -20.84 -6.13
CA ASP A 374 -5.01 -20.03 -7.03
C ASP A 374 -4.45 -18.61 -7.20
N ALA A 375 -3.24 -18.34 -6.68
CA ALA A 375 -2.61 -17.04 -6.76
C ALA A 375 -2.59 -16.45 -8.20
N PRO A 376 -2.23 -17.19 -9.28
CA PRO A 376 -2.22 -16.61 -10.62
C PRO A 376 -3.59 -16.07 -11.05
N HIS A 377 -4.67 -16.78 -10.72
CA HIS A 377 -6.03 -16.33 -10.99
C HIS A 377 -6.40 -15.10 -10.12
N ALA A 378 -6.00 -15.09 -8.85
CA ALA A 378 -6.23 -13.95 -7.97
C ALA A 378 -5.53 -12.67 -8.46
N TYR A 379 -4.30 -12.77 -8.98
CA TYR A 379 -3.59 -11.65 -9.61
C TYR A 379 -4.33 -11.11 -10.84
N GLU A 380 -4.81 -12.00 -11.71
CA GLU A 380 -5.59 -11.62 -12.89
C GLU A 380 -6.90 -10.92 -12.50
N MET A 381 -7.68 -11.53 -11.60
CA MET A 381 -8.92 -10.97 -11.06
C MET A 381 -8.69 -9.58 -10.46
N PHE A 382 -7.66 -9.44 -9.63
CA PHE A 382 -7.35 -8.18 -8.95
C PHE A 382 -6.88 -7.10 -9.93
N GLN A 383 -6.02 -7.45 -10.89
CA GLN A 383 -5.55 -6.55 -11.95
C GLN A 383 -6.70 -6.02 -12.82
N HIS A 384 -7.65 -6.89 -13.16
CA HIS A 384 -8.81 -6.56 -13.98
C HIS A 384 -9.99 -5.98 -13.19
N LYS A 385 -9.87 -5.91 -11.86
CA LYS A 385 -10.93 -5.42 -10.96
C LYS A 385 -12.25 -6.18 -11.16
N GLN A 386 -12.14 -7.49 -11.39
CA GLN A 386 -13.25 -8.39 -11.63
C GLN A 386 -13.86 -8.86 -10.31
N ASP A 387 -15.11 -9.35 -10.38
CA ASP A 387 -15.82 -10.01 -9.30
C ASP A 387 -15.91 -9.23 -7.98
N GLY A 388 -15.81 -7.89 -8.06
CA GLY A 388 -15.81 -7.03 -6.88
C GLY A 388 -14.55 -7.14 -6.02
N ALA A 389 -13.44 -7.64 -6.56
CA ALA A 389 -12.18 -7.78 -5.83
C ALA A 389 -11.63 -6.42 -5.36
N VAL A 390 -11.57 -6.25 -4.04
CA VAL A 390 -10.93 -5.10 -3.37
C VAL A 390 -9.73 -5.56 -2.58
N LYS A 391 -9.90 -6.55 -1.70
CA LYS A 391 -8.80 -7.16 -0.94
C LYS A 391 -8.89 -8.68 -1.02
N VAL A 392 -7.77 -9.31 -1.35
CA VAL A 392 -7.64 -10.76 -1.42
C VAL A 392 -6.68 -11.22 -0.33
N LEU A 393 -7.07 -12.26 0.39
CA LEU A 393 -6.19 -13.02 1.28
C LEU A 393 -5.97 -14.42 0.70
N MET A 394 -4.73 -14.88 0.76
CA MET A 394 -4.32 -16.21 0.35
C MET A 394 -4.05 -17.06 1.59
N THR A 395 -4.56 -18.28 1.59
CA THR A 395 -4.24 -19.29 2.61
C THR A 395 -3.29 -20.33 1.99
N PRO A 396 -2.04 -20.43 2.49
CA PRO A 396 -1.07 -21.43 2.03
C PRO A 396 -1.49 -22.89 2.17
#